data_AF-A0A527GIM9-F1
#
_entry.id   AF-A0A527GIM9-F1
#
_cell.length_a   1.000
_cell.length_b   1.000
_cell.length_c   1.000
_cell.angle_alpha   90.00
_cell.angle_beta   90.00
_cell.angle_gamma   90.00
#
_symmetry.space_group_name_H-M   'P 1'
#
loop_
_entity.id
_entity.type
_entity.pdbx_description
1 polymer ?
#
loop_
_entity_poly.entity_id
_entity_poly.type
_entity_poly.pdbx_seq_one_letter_code
_entity_poly.pdbx_strand_id
1 'polypeptide(L)'
;QDLHRFDLILGMDRSNVADLKALAPAAVQDRIHLFLEFAQGKARDVPDPYHDEAEAFASAYRMIREASEALVTRLEARASVPDSGQASSTM
;
A
#
# COMPACT_ATOMS: atom_id res chain seq x y z
N GLN A 1 -15.02 9.07 3.68
CA GLN A 1 -15.63 7.76 3.98
C GLN A 1 -14.61 6.65 3.85
N ASP A 2 -13.86 6.59 2.74
CA ASP A 2 -12.89 5.51 2.47
C ASP A 2 -11.73 5.45 3.46
N LEU A 3 -11.18 6.60 3.87
CA LEU A 3 -10.09 6.70 4.84
C LEU A 3 -10.38 6.05 6.21
N HIS A 4 -11.66 5.90 6.56
CA HIS A 4 -12.09 5.23 7.79
C HIS A 4 -12.54 3.78 7.56
N ARG A 5 -12.87 3.43 6.32
CA ARG A 5 -13.43 2.12 5.95
C ARG A 5 -12.35 1.09 5.66
N PHE A 6 -11.24 1.52 5.07
CA PHE A 6 -10.17 0.61 4.66
C PHE A 6 -9.03 0.58 5.70
N ASP A 7 -8.52 -0.62 5.94
CA ASP A 7 -7.37 -0.84 6.83
C ASP A 7 -6.03 -0.58 6.13
N LEU A 8 -6.03 -0.54 4.80
CA LEU A 8 -4.86 -0.35 3.96
C LEU A 8 -5.24 0.49 2.74
N ILE A 9 -4.53 1.61 2.55
CA ILE A 9 -4.68 2.50 1.39
C ILE A 9 -3.32 2.66 0.74
N LEU A 10 -3.26 2.40 -0.56
CA LEU A 10 -2.01 2.38 -1.33
C LEU A 10 -2.04 3.49 -2.39
N GLY A 11 -1.14 4.46 -2.26
CA GLY A 11 -0.90 5.48 -3.28
C GLY A 11 0.11 4.98 -4.34
N MET A 12 -0.11 5.34 -5.60
CA MET A 12 0.76 4.89 -6.71
C MET A 12 2.09 5.64 -6.74
N ASP A 13 2.07 6.91 -6.32
CA ASP A 13 3.23 7.76 -6.20
C ASP A 13 3.21 8.56 -4.88
N ARG A 14 4.31 9.25 -4.59
CA ARG A 14 4.45 10.12 -3.43
C ARG A 14 3.49 11.30 -3.40
N SER A 15 3.07 11.84 -4.55
CA SER A 15 2.10 12.93 -4.60
C SER A 15 0.75 12.44 -4.09
N ASN A 16 0.27 11.31 -4.60
CA ASN A 16 -0.96 10.67 -4.14
C ASN A 16 -0.91 10.39 -2.63
N VAL A 17 0.23 9.87 -2.13
CA VAL A 17 0.38 9.63 -0.69
C VAL A 17 0.33 10.93 0.12
N ALA A 18 1.00 11.99 -0.35
CA ALA A 18 0.96 13.29 0.31
C ALA A 18 -0.45 13.89 0.33
N ASP A 19 -1.16 13.83 -0.80
CA ASP A 19 -2.52 14.33 -0.95
C ASP A 19 -3.50 13.55 -0.05
N LEU A 20 -3.40 12.21 -0.04
CA LEU A 20 -4.19 11.36 0.83
C LEU A 20 -3.92 11.67 2.32
N LYS A 21 -2.65 11.89 2.69
CA LYS A 21 -2.29 12.25 4.08
C LYS A 21 -2.78 13.64 4.47
N ALA A 22 -2.78 14.59 3.54
CA ALA A 22 -3.33 15.93 3.78
C ALA A 22 -4.85 15.91 4.01
N LEU A 23 -5.56 15.01 3.33
CA LEU A 23 -7.00 14.79 3.52
C LEU A 23 -7.34 13.94 4.75
N ALA A 24 -6.39 13.12 5.21
CA ALA A 24 -6.60 12.17 6.29
C ALA A 24 -6.45 12.78 7.69
N PRO A 25 -7.41 12.52 8.60
CA PRO A 25 -7.18 12.72 10.02
C PRO A 25 -5.93 11.97 10.49
N ALA A 26 -5.17 12.55 11.43
CA ALA A 26 -3.91 11.97 11.91
C ALA A 26 -4.04 10.50 12.35
N ALA A 27 -5.20 10.12 12.90
CA ALA A 27 -5.50 8.77 13.39
C ALA A 27 -5.58 7.68 12.30
N VAL A 28 -5.60 8.03 11.01
CA VAL A 28 -5.66 7.06 9.90
C VAL A 28 -4.52 7.24 8.89
N GLN A 29 -3.58 8.17 9.14
CA GLN A 29 -2.45 8.41 8.24
C GLN A 29 -1.44 7.25 8.20
N ASP A 30 -1.44 6.42 9.24
CA ASP A 30 -0.62 5.21 9.37
C ASP A 30 -1.04 4.10 8.40
N ARG A 31 -2.27 4.14 7.87
CA ARG A 31 -2.82 3.17 6.90
C ARG A 31 -2.46 3.49 5.46
N ILE A 32 -1.92 4.69 5.21
CA ILE A 32 -1.63 5.21 3.87
C ILE A 32 -0.15 4.96 3.55
N HIS A 33 0.10 4.12 2.55
CA HIS A 33 1.46 3.75 2.14
C HIS A 33 1.69 3.91 0.64
N LEU A 34 2.96 4.05 0.25
CA LEU A 34 3.36 3.98 -1.15
C LEU A 34 3.30 2.51 -1.61
N PHE A 35 2.70 2.27 -2.78
CA PHE A 35 2.38 0.92 -3.22
C PHE A 35 3.60 0.01 -3.34
N LEU A 36 4.61 0.41 -4.12
CA LEU A 36 5.80 -0.43 -4.35
C LEU A 36 6.64 -0.61 -3.09
N GLU A 37 6.62 0.39 -2.21
CA GLU A 37 7.32 0.32 -0.93
C GLU A 37 6.65 -0.68 0.00
N PHE A 38 5.32 -0.62 0.11
CA PHE A 38 4.57 -1.54 0.95
C PHE A 38 4.62 -2.98 0.42
N ALA A 39 4.51 -3.16 -0.90
CA ALA A 39 4.47 -4.47 -1.53
C ALA A 39 5.85 -5.14 -1.64
N GLN A 40 6.88 -4.39 -2.06
CA GLN A 40 8.19 -4.94 -2.42
C GLN A 40 9.35 -4.36 -1.60
N GLY A 41 9.11 -3.40 -0.69
CA GLY A 41 10.18 -2.69 0.03
C GLY A 41 10.95 -1.69 -0.84
N LYS A 42 10.43 -1.35 -2.04
CA LYS A 42 11.07 -0.42 -2.96
C LYS A 42 10.44 0.97 -2.83
N ALA A 43 11.18 1.95 -2.31
CA ALA A 43 10.74 3.34 -2.22
C ALA A 43 10.74 4.04 -3.60
N ARG A 44 9.88 3.56 -4.50
CA ARG A 44 9.76 4.00 -5.89
C ARG A 44 8.30 4.27 -6.24
N ASP A 45 8.09 5.26 -7.09
CA ASP A 45 6.78 5.65 -7.61
C ASP A 45 6.43 4.82 -8.85
N VAL A 46 5.13 4.53 -9.03
CA VAL A 46 4.60 4.02 -10.29
C VAL A 46 4.49 5.21 -11.25
N PRO A 47 5.18 5.20 -12.41
CA PRO A 47 5.12 6.30 -13.35
C PRO A 47 3.72 6.43 -13.95
N ASP A 48 3.26 7.67 -14.09
CA ASP A 48 1.99 7.98 -14.73
C ASP A 48 2.07 7.70 -16.24
N PRO A 49 1.27 6.77 -16.79
CA PRO A 49 1.33 6.42 -18.19
C PRO A 49 0.54 7.38 -19.11
N TYR A 50 -0.24 8.32 -18.56
CA TYR A 50 -1.17 9.15 -19.34
C TYR A 50 -0.52 10.15 -20.30
N HIS A 51 0.78 10.45 -20.13
CA HIS A 51 1.51 11.41 -20.95
C HIS A 51 2.45 10.78 -21.98
N ASP A 52 2.59 9.46 -21.97
CA ASP A 52 3.61 8.75 -22.75
C ASP A 52 3.02 7.76 -23.77
N GLU A 53 3.89 7.30 -24.67
CA GLU A 53 3.63 6.27 -25.69
C GLU A 53 3.14 4.94 -25.07
N ALA A 54 2.58 4.05 -25.89
CA ALA A 54 2.02 2.76 -25.47
C ALA A 54 2.95 1.88 -24.58
N GLU A 55 4.27 2.04 -24.69
CA GLU A 55 5.25 1.33 -23.87
C GLU A 55 5.22 1.76 -22.38
N ALA A 56 4.84 3.00 -22.07
CA ALA A 56 4.72 3.47 -20.69
C ALA A 56 3.57 2.78 -19.96
N PHE A 57 2.44 2.57 -20.64
CA PHE A 57 1.35 1.75 -20.10
C PHE A 57 1.79 0.31 -19.83
N ALA A 58 2.50 -0.30 -20.77
CA ALA A 58 3.01 -1.67 -20.59
C ALA A 58 4.00 -1.76 -19.41
N SER A 59 4.85 -0.75 -19.24
CA SER A 59 5.80 -0.65 -18.12
C SER A 59 5.08 -0.49 -16.78
N ALA A 60 4.14 0.44 -16.68
CA ALA A 60 3.33 0.65 -15.48
C ALA A 60 2.53 -0.61 -15.12
N TYR A 61 1.93 -1.27 -16.11
CA TYR A 61 1.21 -2.53 -15.91
C TYR A 61 2.11 -3.63 -15.36
N ARG A 62 3.30 -3.85 -15.93
CA ARG A 62 4.26 -4.85 -15.42
C ARG A 62 4.63 -4.57 -13.96
N MET A 63 4.91 -3.31 -13.64
CA MET A 63 5.26 -2.88 -12.29
C MET A 63 4.12 -3.12 -11.29
N ILE A 64 2.89 -2.77 -11.65
CA ILE A 64 1.70 -3.00 -10.82
C ILE A 64 1.45 -4.49 -10.63
N ARG A 65 1.61 -5.31 -11.69
CA ARG A 65 1.42 -6.76 -11.64
C ARG A 65 2.40 -7.41 -10.67
N GLU A 66 3.69 -7.12 -10.80
CA GLU A 66 4.73 -7.65 -9.92
C GLU A 66 4.54 -7.19 -8.47
N ALA A 67 4.11 -5.94 -8.25
CA ALA A 67 3.82 -5.45 -6.91
C ALA A 67 2.58 -6.10 -6.31
N SER A 68 1.55 -6.39 -7.13
CA SER A 68 0.34 -7.07 -6.67
C SER A 68 0.62 -8.51 -6.23
N GLU A 69 1.45 -9.24 -6.98
CA GLU A 69 1.90 -10.60 -6.60
C GLU A 69 2.65 -10.57 -5.26
N ALA A 70 3.60 -9.65 -5.10
CA ALA A 70 4.33 -9.48 -3.85
C ALA A 70 3.42 -9.07 -2.67
N LEU A 71 2.43 -8.21 -2.93
CA LEU A 71 1.45 -7.77 -1.95
C LEU A 71 0.64 -8.96 -1.41
N VAL A 72 0.15 -9.84 -2.28
CA VAL A 72 -0.61 -11.03 -1.86
C VAL A 72 0.24 -11.92 -0.96
N THR A 73 1.45 -12.27 -1.38
CA THR A 73 2.37 -13.08 -0.56
C THR A 73 2.63 -12.44 0.81
N ARG A 74 2.80 -11.12 0.84
CA ARG A 74 2.99 -10.37 2.10
C ARG A 74 1.76 -10.44 3.00
N LEU A 75 0.56 -10.29 2.44
CA LEU A 75 -0.69 -10.33 3.21
C LEU A 75 -0.96 -11.74 3.75
N GLU A 76 -0.70 -12.78 2.97
CA GLU A 76 -0.76 -14.18 3.42
C GLU A 76 0.22 -14.46 4.56
N ALA A 77 1.46 -13.95 4.47
CA ALA A 77 2.45 -14.05 5.53
C ALA A 77 2.02 -13.34 6.82
N ARG A 78 1.30 -12.22 6.73
CA ARG A 78 0.74 -11.53 7.92
C ARG A 78 -0.47 -12.26 8.51
N ALA A 79 -1.31 -12.86 7.66
CA ALA A 79 -2.50 -13.60 8.09
C ALA A 79 -2.16 -14.95 8.74
N SER A 80 -1.01 -15.53 8.39
CA SER A 80 -0.54 -16.81 8.92
C SER A 80 0.20 -16.72 10.26
N VAL A 81 0.45 -15.51 10.79
CA VAL A 81 0.89 -15.33 12.17
C VAL A 81 -0.33 -15.45 13.08
N PRO A 82 -0.43 -16.48 13.95
CA PRO A 82 -1.54 -16.57 14.89
C PRO A 82 -1.47 -15.38 15.84
N ASP A 83 -2.62 -14.74 16.05
CA ASP A 83 -2.84 -13.78 17.12
C ASP A 83 -2.43 -14.45 18.45
N SER A 84 -1.21 -14.18 18.89
CA SER A 84 -0.67 -14.73 20.13
C SER A 84 -1.31 -13.91 21.24
N GLY A 85 -2.48 -14.38 21.67
CA GLY A 85 -3.27 -13.78 22.73
C GLY A 85 -2.41 -13.48 23.94
N GLN A 86 -2.11 -12.19 24.15
CA GLN A 86 -1.70 -11.69 25.45
C GLN A 86 -2.94 -11.22 26.19
N ALA A 87 -3.75 -12.17 26.64
CA ALA A 87 -4.58 -11.96 27.81
C ALA A 87 -3.67 -12.09 29.04
N SER A 88 -2.89 -11.05 29.31
CA SER A 88 -2.21 -10.88 30.59
C SER A 88 -3.24 -10.37 31.59
N SER A 89 -3.91 -11.29 32.29
CA SER A 89 -4.57 -10.99 33.57
C SER A 89 -3.76 -11.64 34.68
N THR A 90 -2.97 -10.79 35.34
CA THR A 90 -2.34 -11.08 36.62
C THR A 90 -3.27 -10.58 37.72
N MET A 91 -3.63 -11.50 38.63
CA MET A 91 -4.32 -11.35 39.92
C MET A 91 -5.81 -10.96 39.93
#